data_AF-A0A1Z9P8A7-F1
#
_entry.id   AF-A0A1Z9P8A7-F1
#
_cell.length_a   1.000
_cell.length_b   1.000
_cell.length_c   1.000
_cell.angle_alpha   90.00
_cell.angle_beta   90.00
_cell.angle_gamma   90.00
#
_symmetry.space_group_name_H-M   'P 1'
#
loop_
_entity.id
_entity.type
_entity.pdbx_description
1 polymer ?
#
loop_
_entity_poly.entity_id
_entity_poly.type
_entity_poly.pdbx_seq_one_letter_code
_entity_poly.pdbx_strand_id
1 'polypeptide(L)'
;MKKIDLKIKSVIAVSVLIFTLGAVTSLLFIPIALGYMASVTLVYYLGSKIHDAALVVGYIWLSKWTLFVIFLIITGTNNPETFLHAMSLFIVFNISLNPAVFMLNKEPSK
;
A
#
# COMPACT_ATOMS: atom_id res chain seq x y z
N MET A 1 -17.84 -11.89 -11.87
CA MET A 1 -18.11 -10.95 -10.76
C MET A 1 -17.89 -11.55 -9.36
N LYS A 2 -18.50 -12.68 -8.98
CA LYS A 2 -18.40 -13.26 -7.60
C LYS A 2 -16.97 -13.47 -7.04
N LYS A 3 -16.01 -13.90 -7.87
CA LYS A 3 -14.61 -14.16 -7.44
C LYS A 3 -13.80 -12.88 -7.13
N ILE A 4 -14.02 -11.79 -7.87
CA ILE A 4 -13.31 -10.51 -7.66
C ILE A 4 -13.80 -9.84 -6.37
N ASP A 5 -15.11 -9.87 -6.14
CA ASP A 5 -15.74 -9.39 -4.91
C ASP A 5 -15.22 -10.15 -3.68
N LEU A 6 -15.11 -11.48 -3.77
CA LEU A 6 -14.52 -12.29 -2.70
C LEU A 6 -13.05 -11.93 -2.43
N LYS A 7 -12.23 -11.75 -3.47
CA LYS A 7 -10.81 -11.39 -3.33
C LYS A 7 -10.64 -10.06 -2.59
N ILE A 8 -11.41 -9.04 -2.97
CA ILE A 8 -11.35 -7.72 -2.33
C ILE A 8 -11.77 -7.82 -0.86
N LYS A 9 -12.86 -8.54 -0.58
CA LYS A 9 -13.32 -8.78 0.80
C LYS A 9 -12.26 -9.50 1.64
N SER A 10 -11.58 -10.50 1.09
CA SER A 10 -10.48 -11.18 1.78
C SER A 10 -9.29 -10.26 2.08
N VAL A 11 -8.89 -9.43 1.12
CA VAL A 11 -7.79 -8.45 1.32
C VAL A 11 -8.15 -7.46 2.43
N ILE A 12 -9.37 -6.93 2.41
CA ILE A 12 -9.87 -6.01 3.45
C ILE A 12 -9.89 -6.71 4.81
N ALA A 13 -10.44 -7.93 4.89
CA ALA A 13 -10.51 -8.67 6.14
C ALA A 13 -9.13 -8.96 6.73
N VAL A 14 -8.16 -9.39 5.92
CA VAL A 14 -6.77 -9.62 6.34
C VAL A 14 -6.12 -8.32 6.79
N SER A 15 -6.32 -7.22 6.06
CA SER A 15 -5.75 -5.92 6.42
C SER A 15 -6.30 -5.40 7.75
N VAL A 16 -7.63 -5.52 7.97
CA VAL A 16 -8.27 -5.15 9.24
C VAL A 16 -7.75 -6.00 10.39
N LEU A 17 -7.61 -7.31 10.20
CA LEU A 17 -7.08 -8.20 11.23
C LEU A 17 -5.64 -7.84 11.63
N ILE A 18 -4.74 -7.64 10.65
CA ILE A 18 -3.36 -7.25 10.94
C ILE A 18 -3.33 -5.89 11.62
N PHE A 19 -4.18 -4.95 11.16
CA PHE A 19 -4.23 -3.61 11.72
C PHE A 19 -4.68 -3.60 13.18
N THR A 20 -5.73 -4.35 13.53
CA THR A 20 -6.23 -4.43 14.91
C THR A 20 -5.21 -5.09 15.83
N LEU A 21 -4.55 -6.17 15.40
CA LEU A 21 -3.48 -6.83 16.18
C LEU A 21 -2.29 -5.88 16.42
N GLY A 22 -1.87 -5.13 15.40
CA GLY A 22 -0.82 -4.13 15.54
C GLY A 22 -1.21 -2.99 16.49
N ALA A 23 -2.46 -2.49 16.40
CA ALA A 23 -2.96 -1.41 17.25
C ALA A 23 -3.10 -1.82 18.73
N VAL A 24 -3.44 -3.08 18.99
CA VAL A 24 -3.45 -3.65 20.36
C VAL A 24 -2.04 -3.77 20.93
N THR A 25 -1.05 -4.03 20.08
CA THR A 25 0.35 -4.18 20.51
C THR A 25 0.98 -2.84 20.87
N SER A 26 0.73 -1.77 20.09
CA SER A 26 1.26 -0.43 20.38
C SER A 26 0.41 0.65 19.70
N LEU A 27 -0.03 1.66 20.45
CA LEU A 27 -0.83 2.77 19.91
C LEU A 27 -0.09 3.56 18.82
N LEU A 28 1.25 3.61 18.88
CA LEU A 28 2.09 4.26 17.86
C LEU A 28 1.99 3.58 16.49
N PHE A 29 1.50 2.34 16.41
CA PHE A 29 1.28 1.65 15.15
C PHE A 29 0.21 2.32 14.28
N ILE A 30 -0.84 2.87 14.90
CA ILE A 30 -1.95 3.51 14.19
C ILE A 30 -1.47 4.65 13.30
N PRO A 31 -0.77 5.69 13.81
CA PRO A 31 -0.28 6.78 12.97
C PRO A 31 0.78 6.32 11.95
N ILE A 32 1.60 5.32 12.28
CA ILE A 32 2.57 4.73 11.33
C ILE A 32 1.84 4.10 10.13
N ALA A 33 0.82 3.28 10.38
CA ALA A 33 0.05 2.61 9.34
C ALA A 33 -0.76 3.60 8.49
N LEU A 34 -1.40 4.59 9.12
CA LEU A 34 -2.11 5.66 8.42
C LEU A 34 -1.15 6.52 7.57
N GLY A 35 0.00 6.89 8.13
CA GLY A 35 1.03 7.64 7.42
C GLY A 35 1.55 6.90 6.20
N TYR A 36 1.73 5.59 6.30
CA TYR A 36 2.14 4.75 5.18
C TYR A 36 1.08 4.76 4.07
N MET A 37 -0.19 4.50 4.40
CA MET A 37 -1.28 4.51 3.42
C MET A 37 -1.47 5.88 2.77
N ALA A 38 -1.35 6.97 3.53
CA ALA A 38 -1.41 8.33 3.01
C ALA A 38 -0.24 8.61 2.05
N SER A 39 0.97 8.18 2.39
CA SER A 39 2.16 8.36 1.54
C SER A 39 2.04 7.61 0.22
N VAL A 40 1.55 6.36 0.25
CA VAL A 40 1.29 5.61 -0.98
C VAL A 40 0.17 6.27 -1.79
N THR A 41 -0.89 6.75 -1.15
CA THR A 41 -1.97 7.50 -1.85
C THR A 41 -1.42 8.74 -2.56
N LEU A 42 -0.50 9.47 -1.92
CA LEU A 42 0.19 10.61 -2.53
C LEU A 42 1.03 10.19 -3.74
N VAL A 43 1.74 9.06 -3.68
CA VAL A 43 2.45 8.49 -4.84
C VAL A 43 1.50 8.22 -6.00
N TYR A 44 0.33 7.63 -5.75
CA TYR A 44 -0.68 7.41 -6.81
C TYR A 44 -1.21 8.74 -7.37
N TYR A 45 -1.45 9.73 -6.51
CA TYR A 45 -1.88 11.06 -6.93
C TYR A 45 -0.83 11.75 -7.82
N LEU A 46 0.44 11.76 -7.42
CA LEU A 46 1.53 12.33 -8.20
C LEU A 46 1.74 11.56 -9.51
N GLY A 47 1.67 10.22 -9.47
CA GLY A 47 1.76 9.37 -10.64
C GLY A 47 0.66 9.66 -11.67
N SER A 48 -0.55 10.03 -11.22
CA SER A 48 -1.65 10.38 -12.14
C SER A 48 -1.37 11.59 -13.03
N LYS A 49 -0.39 12.43 -12.67
CA LYS A 49 0.03 13.61 -13.45
C LYS A 49 1.04 13.26 -14.57
N ILE A 50 1.58 12.04 -14.58
CA ILE A 50 2.53 11.59 -15.61
C ILE A 50 1.74 11.05 -16.81
N HIS A 51 2.09 11.53 -18.01
CA HIS A 51 1.36 11.20 -19.24
C HIS A 51 1.76 9.83 -19.81
N ASP A 52 3.05 9.51 -19.83
CA ASP A 52 3.56 8.24 -20.32
C ASP A 52 3.19 7.07 -19.39
N ALA A 53 2.59 6.03 -19.95
CA ALA A 53 2.05 4.91 -19.17
C ALA A 53 3.15 4.02 -18.56
N ALA A 54 4.27 3.82 -19.26
CA ALA A 54 5.38 3.04 -18.75
C ALA A 54 6.09 3.79 -17.61
N LEU A 55 6.27 5.11 -17.75
CA LEU A 55 6.82 5.96 -16.70
C LEU A 55 5.95 5.99 -15.44
N VAL A 56 4.61 6.07 -15.58
CA VAL A 56 3.68 5.98 -14.42
C VAL A 56 3.87 4.68 -13.66
N VAL A 57 3.91 3.55 -14.38
CA VAL A 57 4.03 2.22 -13.74
C VAL A 57 5.37 2.09 -13.02
N GLY A 58 6.47 2.48 -13.66
CA GLY A 58 7.80 2.49 -13.04
C GLY A 58 7.86 3.40 -11.82
N TYR A 59 7.34 4.62 -11.93
CA TYR A 59 7.29 5.60 -10.84
C TYR A 59 6.53 5.06 -9.62
N ILE A 60 5.30 4.56 -9.81
CA ILE A 60 4.47 4.05 -8.71
C ILE A 60 5.12 2.81 -8.10
N TRP A 61 5.60 1.88 -8.92
CA TRP A 61 6.21 0.63 -8.41
C TRP A 61 7.44 0.92 -7.56
N LEU A 62 8.39 1.71 -8.06
CA LEU A 62 9.60 2.08 -7.32
C LEU A 62 9.26 2.86 -6.05
N SER A 63 8.41 3.87 -6.15
CA SER A 63 8.07 4.74 -5.01
C SER A 63 7.39 3.97 -3.87
N LYS A 64 6.51 3.02 -4.18
CA LYS A 64 5.85 2.18 -3.16
C LYS A 64 6.84 1.32 -2.39
N TRP A 65 7.77 0.67 -3.08
CA TRP A 65 8.78 -0.18 -2.43
C TRP A 65 9.80 0.66 -1.65
N THR A 66 10.14 1.85 -2.13
CA THR A 66 10.96 2.80 -1.37
C THR A 66 10.24 3.22 -0.07
N LEU A 67 8.96 3.60 -0.15
CA LEU A 67 8.16 3.93 1.03
C LEU A 67 8.03 2.75 2.00
N PHE A 68 7.88 1.53 1.48
CA PHE A 68 7.85 0.32 2.29
C PHE A 68 9.13 0.19 3.14
N VAL A 69 10.30 0.32 2.52
CA VAL A 69 11.59 0.25 3.23
C VAL A 69 11.72 1.38 4.26
N ILE A 70 11.39 2.62 3.88
CA ILE A 70 11.47 3.79 4.78
C ILE A 70 10.59 3.58 6.03
N PHE A 71 9.32 3.20 5.84
CA PHE A 71 8.40 2.97 6.95
C PHE A 71 8.78 1.76 7.81
N LEU A 72 9.41 0.73 7.23
CA LEU A 72 9.98 -0.37 8.01
C LEU A 72 11.16 0.06 8.86
N ILE A 73 12.04 0.91 8.35
CA ILE A 73 13.15 1.47 9.14
C ILE A 73 12.60 2.33 10.28
N ILE A 74 11.61 3.19 10.00
CA ILE A 74 10.95 4.01 11.02
C ILE A 74 10.31 3.12 12.09
N THR A 75 9.55 2.09 11.68
CA THR A 75 8.92 1.16 12.63
C THR A 75 9.96 0.39 13.43
N GLY A 76 10.94 -0.24 12.77
CA GLY A 76 11.95 -1.06 13.44
C GLY A 76 12.81 -0.28 14.42
N THR A 77 13.02 1.02 14.18
CA THR A 77 13.80 1.89 15.06
C THR A 77 12.98 2.42 16.24
N ASN A 78 11.72 2.79 16.02
CA ASN A 78 10.92 3.53 17.01
C ASN A 78 9.81 2.70 17.68
N ASN A 79 9.41 1.58 17.08
CA ASN A 79 8.30 0.72 17.53
C ASN A 79 8.55 -0.75 17.07
N PRO A 80 9.64 -1.38 17.53
CA PRO A 80 10.04 -2.72 17.09
C PRO A 80 9.00 -3.80 17.41
N GLU A 81 8.20 -3.63 18.47
CA GLU A 81 7.16 -4.56 18.89
C GLU A 81 6.05 -4.74 17.84
N THR A 82 5.82 -3.74 16.98
CA THR A 82 4.84 -3.83 15.88
C THR A 82 5.46 -4.06 14.52
N PHE A 83 6.78 -4.28 14.44
CA PHE A 83 7.50 -4.42 13.17
C PHE A 83 6.89 -5.49 12.25
N LEU A 84 6.59 -6.68 12.78
CA LEU A 84 6.00 -7.76 11.99
C LEU A 84 4.58 -7.45 11.51
N HIS A 85 3.80 -6.74 12.34
CA HIS A 85 2.46 -6.27 11.97
C HIS A 85 2.55 -5.23 10.84
N ALA A 86 3.48 -4.27 10.95
CA ALA A 86 3.72 -3.24 9.93
C ALA A 86 4.18 -3.86 8.61
N MET A 87 5.18 -4.74 8.67
CA MET A 87 5.67 -5.47 7.50
C MET A 87 4.54 -6.22 6.79
N SER A 88 3.75 -6.98 7.54
CA SER A 88 2.66 -7.77 6.98
C SER A 88 1.59 -6.87 6.34
N LEU A 89 1.16 -5.82 7.05
CA LEU A 89 0.16 -4.87 6.55
C LEU A 89 0.64 -4.16 5.28
N PHE A 90 1.88 -3.69 5.28
CA PHE A 90 2.43 -2.94 4.15
C PHE A 90 2.65 -3.82 2.92
N ILE A 91 3.06 -5.09 3.10
CA ILE A 91 3.13 -6.07 2.01
C ILE A 91 1.74 -6.30 1.42
N VAL A 92 0.73 -6.61 2.24
CA VAL A 92 -0.65 -6.82 1.78
C VAL A 92 -1.15 -5.61 1.00
N PHE A 93 -0.89 -4.40 1.50
CA PHE A 93 -1.27 -3.17 0.83
C PHE A 93 -0.54 -2.98 -0.51
N ASN A 94 0.78 -3.20 -0.53
CA ASN A 94 1.60 -3.08 -1.74
C ASN A 94 1.16 -4.01 -2.86
N ILE A 95 0.92 -5.28 -2.55
CA ILE A 95 0.54 -6.26 -3.58
C ILE A 95 -0.90 -6.07 -4.06
N SER A 96 -1.76 -5.49 -3.22
CA SER A 96 -3.19 -5.29 -3.55
C SER A 96 -3.41 -4.14 -4.52
N LEU A 97 -2.54 -3.13 -4.50
CA LEU A 97 -2.63 -1.98 -5.40
C LEU A 97 -1.77 -2.20 -6.65
N ASN A 98 -2.39 -2.54 -7.78
CA ASN A 98 -1.67 -2.74 -9.04
C ASN A 98 -1.40 -1.40 -9.75
N PRO A 99 -0.14 -1.02 -10.03
CA PRO A 99 0.18 0.19 -10.81
C PRO A 99 -0.39 0.18 -12.24
N ALA A 100 -0.59 -1.00 -12.84
CA ALA A 100 -1.06 -1.15 -14.21
C ALA A 100 -2.55 -0.77 -14.41
N VAL A 101 -3.28 -0.46 -13.34
CA VAL A 101 -4.66 0.07 -13.44
C VAL A 101 -4.70 1.35 -14.28
N PHE A 102 -3.63 2.16 -14.30
CA PHE A 102 -3.56 3.35 -15.15
C PHE A 102 -3.29 3.05 -16.63
N MET A 103 -2.72 1.89 -16.97
CA MET A 103 -2.58 1.47 -18.36
C MET A 103 -3.95 1.14 -18.98
N LEU A 104 -4.82 0.48 -18.20
CA LEU A 104 -6.17 0.11 -18.62
C LEU A 104 -7.08 1.33 -18.87
N ASN A 105 -6.84 2.45 -18.17
CA ASN A 105 -7.63 3.68 -18.33
C ASN A 105 -7.11 4.61 -19.44
N LYS A 106 -5.96 4.32 -20.05
CA LYS A 106 -5.31 5.16 -21.08
C LYS A 106 -5.32 4.55 -22.47
N GLU A 107 -5.82 3.33 -22.66
CA GLU A 107 -6.10 2.81 -24.00
C GLU A 107 -7.30 3.58 -24.58
N PRO A 108 -7.16 4.30 -25.72
CA PRO A 108 -8.31 4.81 -26.43
C PRO A 108 -9.17 3.62 -26.87
N SER A 109 -10.48 3.70 -26.62
CA SER A 109 -11.46 2.82 -27.26
C SER A 109 -11.18 2.83 -28.76
N LYS A 110 -10.72 1.69 -29.29
CA LYS A 110 -10.64 1.48 -30.73
C LYS A 110 -12.02 1.54 -31.35
#